data_AF-A0AAP2QM37-F1
#
_entry.id   AF-A0AAP2QM37-F1
#
_cell.length_a   1.000
_cell.length_b   1.000
_cell.length_c   1.000
_cell.angle_alpha   90.00
_cell.angle_beta   90.00
_cell.angle_gamma   90.00
#
_symmetry.space_group_name_H-M   'P 1'
#
loop_
_entity.id
_entity.type
_entity.pdbx_description
1 polymer ?
#
loop_
_entity_poly.entity_id
_entity_poly.type
_entity_poly.pdbx_seq_one_letter_code
_entity_poly.pdbx_strand_id
1 'polypeptide(L)'
;MAAAVRKCATFIEEKIGKHIDVTTMAYNRLMNHIRHMVSRAATGEKLKVDLNQFIEKNYPESFALAGEICKELGKDLNHEFLDNETGYLAIHIEQIKCDEMVSE
;
A
#
# COMPACT_ATOMS: atom_id res chain seq x y z
N MET A 1 15.61 -3.64 -4.45
CA MET A 1 14.21 -3.36 -4.87
C MET A 1 13.26 -4.51 -4.53
N ALA A 2 13.44 -5.74 -5.05
CA ALA A 2 12.51 -6.85 -4.78
C ALA A 2 12.42 -7.30 -3.30
N ALA A 3 13.47 -7.08 -2.50
CA ALA A 3 13.47 -7.43 -1.07
C ALA A 3 12.55 -6.52 -0.24
N ALA A 4 12.58 -5.20 -0.48
CA ALA A 4 11.72 -4.23 0.22
C ALA A 4 10.24 -4.49 -0.06
N VAL A 5 9.89 -4.81 -1.32
CA VAL A 5 8.51 -5.14 -1.72
C VAL A 5 7.98 -6.36 -0.97
N ARG A 6 8.77 -7.45 -0.91
CA ARG A 6 8.37 -8.66 -0.18
C ARG A 6 8.25 -8.44 1.32
N LYS A 7 9.16 -7.67 1.92
CA LYS A 7 9.12 -7.33 3.35
C LYS A 7 7.82 -6.59 3.70
N CYS A 8 7.32 -5.75 2.79
CA CYS A 8 6.06 -5.04 3.00
C CYS A 8 4.85 -5.93 2.89
N ALA A 9 4.86 -6.89 1.95
CA ALA A 9 3.83 -7.91 1.90
C ALA A 9 3.73 -8.65 3.25
N THR A 10 4.85 -9.13 3.78
CA THR A 10 4.90 -9.81 5.08
C THR A 10 4.42 -8.90 6.22
N PHE A 11 4.85 -7.64 6.26
CA PHE A 11 4.40 -6.70 7.28
C PHE A 11 2.88 -6.44 7.23
N ILE A 12 2.30 -6.39 6.02
CA ILE A 12 0.86 -6.27 5.83
C ILE A 12 0.14 -7.53 6.36
N GLU A 13 0.65 -8.72 6.05
CA GLU A 13 0.09 -9.98 6.57
C GLU A 13 0.13 -10.03 8.11
N GLU A 14 1.25 -9.65 8.71
CA GLU A 14 1.42 -9.61 10.17
C GLU A 14 0.44 -8.62 10.82
N LYS A 15 0.23 -7.45 10.20
CA LYS A 15 -0.65 -6.41 10.73
C LYS A 15 -2.13 -6.69 10.53
N ILE A 16 -2.51 -7.29 9.41
CA ILE A 16 -3.90 -7.73 9.16
C ILE A 16 -4.21 -9.00 9.95
N GLY A 17 -3.19 -9.76 10.36
CA GLY A 17 -3.36 -11.03 11.08
C GLY A 17 -3.97 -12.13 10.21
N LYS A 18 -3.92 -11.96 8.89
CA LYS A 18 -4.39 -12.93 7.90
C LYS A 18 -3.25 -13.23 6.94
N HIS A 19 -3.10 -14.51 6.59
CA HIS A 19 -2.25 -14.89 5.47
C HIS A 19 -2.92 -14.43 4.18
N ILE A 20 -2.19 -13.67 3.36
CA ILE A 20 -2.69 -13.21 2.07
C ILE A 20 -2.22 -14.23 1.05
N ASP A 21 -3.16 -14.92 0.43
CA ASP A 21 -2.83 -15.86 -0.61
C ASP A 21 -2.24 -15.11 -1.82
N VAL A 22 -0.97 -15.38 -2.12
CA VAL A 22 -0.20 -14.76 -3.20
C VAL A 22 -0.76 -15.03 -4.59
N THR A 23 -1.66 -16.01 -4.71
CA THR A 23 -2.39 -16.33 -5.96
C THR A 23 -3.62 -15.43 -6.16
N THR A 24 -4.04 -14.68 -5.14
CA THR A 24 -5.20 -13.79 -5.24
C THR A 24 -4.92 -12.58 -6.12
N MET A 25 -5.98 -12.08 -6.76
CA MET A 25 -5.91 -10.84 -7.55
C MET A 25 -5.59 -9.63 -6.67
N ALA A 26 -6.08 -9.61 -5.43
CA ALA A 26 -5.82 -8.53 -4.48
C ALA A 26 -4.31 -8.41 -4.15
N TYR A 27 -3.64 -9.54 -3.89
CA TYR A 27 -2.19 -9.55 -3.68
C TYR A 27 -1.40 -9.08 -4.90
N ASN A 28 -1.78 -9.55 -6.09
CA ASN A 28 -1.13 -9.12 -7.33
C ASN A 28 -1.29 -7.61 -7.58
N ARG A 29 -2.49 -7.06 -7.33
CA ARG A 29 -2.75 -5.61 -7.43
C ARG A 29 -1.91 -4.82 -6.42
N LEU A 30 -1.85 -5.27 -5.16
CA LEU A 30 -1.02 -4.66 -4.12
C LEU A 30 0.47 -4.66 -4.51
N MET A 31 1.00 -5.80 -4.93
CA MET A 31 2.42 -5.92 -5.33
C MET A 31 2.75 -5.03 -6.53
N ASN A 32 1.86 -4.98 -7.52
CA ASN A 32 2.04 -4.11 -8.67
C ASN A 32 1.99 -2.62 -8.26
N HIS A 33 1.09 -2.26 -7.34
CA HIS A 33 1.01 -0.91 -6.80
C HIS A 33 2.30 -0.52 -6.07
N ILE A 34 2.78 -1.35 -5.13
CA ILE A 34 4.04 -1.08 -4.41
C ILE A 34 5.21 -0.98 -5.40
N ARG A 35 5.26 -1.84 -6.41
CA ARG A 35 6.30 -1.76 -7.45
C ARG A 35 6.26 -0.43 -8.19
N HIS A 36 5.08 0.03 -8.60
CA HIS A 36 4.92 1.33 -9.25
C HIS A 36 5.22 2.49 -8.30
N MET A 37 4.82 2.41 -7.04
CA MET A 37 5.10 3.39 -6.00
C MET A 37 6.61 3.55 -5.79
N VAL A 38 7.35 2.44 -5.70
CA VAL A 38 8.83 2.45 -5.62
C VAL A 38 9.46 2.98 -6.91
N SER A 39 8.91 2.62 -8.08
CA SER A 39 9.39 3.15 -9.36
C SER A 39 9.20 4.66 -9.46
N ARG A 40 8.03 5.18 -9.04
CA ARG A 40 7.71 6.61 -9.01
C ARG A 40 8.59 7.37 -8.02
N ALA A 41 8.83 6.79 -6.84
CA ALA A 41 9.77 7.31 -5.86
C ALA A 41 11.19 7.43 -6.46
N ALA A 42 11.62 6.46 -7.26
CA ALA A 42 12.91 6.49 -7.93
C ALA A 42 12.98 7.50 -9.09
N THR A 43 11.88 7.73 -9.82
CA THR A 43 11.81 8.72 -10.91
C THR A 43 11.47 10.14 -10.43
N GLY A 44 11.00 10.30 -9.19
CA GLY A 44 10.50 11.56 -8.64
C GLY A 44 9.09 11.93 -9.11
N GLU A 45 8.37 11.00 -9.73
CA GLU A 45 7.01 11.23 -10.21
C GLU A 45 6.00 11.22 -9.04
N LYS A 46 5.08 12.17 -9.06
CA LYS A 46 4.05 12.32 -8.02
C LYS A 46 2.69 11.89 -8.52
N LEU A 47 1.96 11.15 -7.68
CA LEU A 47 0.55 10.87 -7.91
C LEU A 47 -0.25 12.18 -7.82
N LYS A 48 -0.99 12.51 -8.89
CA LYS A 48 -1.85 13.70 -8.94
C LYS A 48 -3.16 13.55 -8.17
N VAL A 49 -3.51 12.32 -7.83
CA VAL A 49 -4.76 11.97 -7.16
C VAL A 49 -4.53 11.95 -5.66
N ASP A 50 -5.33 12.71 -4.92
CA ASP A 50 -5.34 12.74 -3.46
C ASP A 50 -6.63 12.07 -2.96
N LEU A 51 -6.49 10.89 -2.37
CA LEU A 51 -7.58 10.12 -1.76
C LEU A 51 -7.49 10.10 -0.25
N ASN A 52 -6.53 10.82 0.35
CA ASN A 52 -6.22 10.71 1.77
C ASN A 52 -7.41 11.09 2.62
N GLN A 53 -8.04 12.24 2.35
CA GLN A 53 -9.21 12.69 3.11
C GLN A 53 -10.39 11.72 3.01
N PHE A 54 -10.59 11.09 1.84
CA PHE A 54 -11.67 10.13 1.66
C PHE A 54 -11.38 8.84 2.44
N ILE A 55 -10.17 8.31 2.35
CA ILE A 55 -9.80 7.04 2.97
C ILE A 55 -9.61 7.18 4.47
N GLU A 56 -9.00 8.26 4.94
CA GLU A 56 -8.88 8.57 6.37
C GLU A 56 -10.25 8.67 7.05
N LYS A 57 -11.25 9.23 6.35
CA LYS A 57 -12.62 9.37 6.88
C LYS A 57 -13.41 8.06 6.86
N ASN A 58 -13.31 7.27 5.78
CA ASN A 58 -14.13 6.06 5.60
C ASN A 58 -13.45 4.80 6.17
N TYR A 59 -12.12 4.72 6.09
CA TYR A 59 -11.30 3.57 6.46
C TYR A 59 -10.05 3.99 7.26
N PRO A 60 -10.23 4.62 8.44
CA PRO A 60 -9.12 5.17 9.24
C PRO A 60 -8.09 4.10 9.65
N GLU A 61 -8.52 2.87 9.91
CA GLU A 61 -7.63 1.76 10.26
C GLU A 61 -6.69 1.40 9.10
N SER A 62 -7.22 1.30 7.88
CA SER A 62 -6.43 0.98 6.70
C SER A 62 -5.53 2.13 6.28
N PHE A 63 -5.98 3.37 6.49
CA PHE A 63 -5.13 4.56 6.31
C PHE A 63 -3.95 4.58 7.28
N ALA A 64 -4.18 4.33 8.57
CA ALA A 64 -3.13 4.24 9.57
C ALA A 64 -2.11 3.14 9.24
N LEU A 65 -2.60 1.96 8.83
CA LEU A 65 -1.73 0.86 8.44
C LEU A 65 -0.90 1.19 7.20
N ALA A 66 -1.51 1.79 6.18
CA ALA A 66 -0.79 2.25 4.99
C ALA A 66 0.32 3.24 5.35
N GLY A 67 0.05 4.17 6.26
CA GLY A 67 1.04 5.16 6.72
C GLY A 67 2.23 4.51 7.41
N GLU A 68 2.00 3.49 8.24
CA GLU A 68 3.08 2.70 8.84
C GLU A 68 3.94 2.01 7.78
N ILE A 69 3.32 1.40 6.76
CA ILE A 69 4.03 0.71 5.68
C ILE A 69 4.84 1.68 4.83
N CYS A 70 4.25 2.81 4.43
CA CYS A 70 4.94 3.85 3.67
C CYS A 70 6.15 4.39 4.46
N LYS A 71 6.02 4.56 5.78
CA LYS A 71 7.12 4.99 6.64
C LYS A 71 8.25 3.96 6.72
N GLU A 72 7.92 2.68 6.89
CA GLU A 72 8.92 1.60 6.91
C GLU A 72 9.60 1.42 5.55
N LEU A 73 8.84 1.46 4.46
CA LEU A 73 9.38 1.47 3.10
C LEU A 73 10.29 2.66 2.87
N GLY A 74 9.88 3.83 3.34
CA GLY A 74 10.63 5.05 3.17
C GLY A 74 12.00 4.99 3.84
N LYS A 75 12.07 4.39 5.04
CA LYS A 75 13.34 4.11 5.71
C LYS A 75 14.21 3.14 4.91
N ASP A 76 13.64 2.02 4.43
CA ASP A 76 14.39 0.99 3.69
C ASP A 76 14.89 1.50 2.33
N LEU A 77 14.17 2.43 1.69
CA LEU A 77 14.50 3.01 0.39
C LEU A 77 15.22 4.36 0.50
N ASN A 78 15.42 4.86 1.72
CA ASN A 78 15.94 6.19 2.02
C ASN A 78 15.21 7.29 1.21
N HIS A 79 13.88 7.19 1.16
CA HIS A 79 12.98 8.05 0.41
C HIS A 79 11.74 8.39 1.23
N GLU A 80 11.20 9.59 1.08
CA GLU A 80 9.96 9.97 1.74
C GLU A 80 8.79 9.76 0.77
N PHE A 81 7.91 8.81 1.09
CA PHE A 81 6.70 8.63 0.30
C PHE A 81 5.72 9.76 0.59
N LEU A 82 5.17 10.34 -0.48
CA LEU A 82 4.18 11.39 -0.37
C LEU A 82 2.88 10.86 0.24
N ASP A 83 2.16 11.71 0.96
CA ASP A 83 0.88 11.37 1.59
C ASP A 83 -0.08 10.73 0.58
N ASN A 84 -0.08 11.20 -0.67
CA ASN A 84 -0.94 10.72 -1.76
C ASN A 84 -0.80 9.20 -2.02
N GLU A 85 0.41 8.66 -1.84
CA GLU A 85 0.68 7.22 -1.98
C GLU A 85 0.07 6.43 -0.80
N THR A 86 0.01 7.04 0.39
CA THR A 86 -0.57 6.43 1.60
C THR A 86 -2.06 6.16 1.41
N GLY A 87 -2.84 7.13 0.93
CA GLY A 87 -4.27 6.93 0.67
C GLY A 87 -4.53 5.89 -0.42
N TYR A 88 -3.68 5.81 -1.44
CA TYR A 88 -3.83 4.81 -2.50
C TYR A 88 -3.48 3.40 -2.02
N LEU A 89 -2.41 3.26 -1.22
CA LEU A 89 -2.05 1.99 -0.59
C LEU A 89 -3.14 1.51 0.38
N ALA A 90 -3.75 2.43 1.12
CA ALA A 90 -4.83 2.14 2.06
C ALA A 90 -6.05 1.51 1.39
N ILE A 91 -6.35 1.88 0.14
CA ILE A 91 -7.40 1.22 -0.65
C ILE A 91 -7.07 -0.26 -0.88
N HIS A 92 -5.84 -0.56 -1.27
CA HIS A 92 -5.42 -1.94 -1.50
C HIS A 92 -5.41 -2.77 -0.22
N ILE A 93 -5.03 -2.17 0.90
CA ILE A 93 -5.11 -2.81 2.22
C ILE A 93 -6.56 -3.11 2.58
N GLU A 94 -7.46 -2.16 2.39
CA GLU A 94 -8.89 -2.37 2.65
C GLU A 94 -9.46 -3.48 1.76
N GLN A 95 -9.10 -3.53 0.48
CA GLN A 95 -9.51 -4.60 -0.44
C GLN A 95 -9.08 -5.99 0.04
N ILE A 96 -7.85 -6.12 0.55
CA ILE A 96 -7.35 -7.38 1.10
C ILE A 96 -8.07 -7.73 2.41
N LYS A 97 -8.36 -6.73 3.24
CA LYS A 97 -9.05 -6.92 4.52
C LYS A 97 -10.50 -7.37 4.30
N CYS A 98 -11.17 -6.80 3.31
CA CYS A 98 -12.61 -6.94 3.06
C CYS A 98 -12.97 -8.07 2.08
N ASP A 99 -12.00 -8.79 1.50
CA ASP A 99 -12.15 -9.92 0.57
C ASP A 99 -13.00 -9.67 -0.70
N GLU A 100 -13.51 -8.46 -0.91
CA GLU A 100 -13.94 -7.89 -2.18
C GLU A 100 -14.40 -6.45 -1.94
N MET A 101 -13.81 -5.47 -2.64
CA MET A 101 -14.60 -4.33 -3.09
C MET A 101 -13.99 -3.63 -4.30
N VAL A 102 -14.87 -3.54 -5.31
CA VAL A 102 -14.78 -2.85 -6.60
C VAL A 102 -14.18 -3.67 -7.75
N SER A 103 -15.11 -4.42 -8.36
CA SER A 103 -15.24 -4.64 -9.80
C SER A 103 -14.85 -3.41 -10.62
N GLU A 104 -14.03 -3.60 -11.65
CA GLU A 104 -13.97 -2.66 -12.78
C GLU A 104 -15.25 -2.71 -13.61
#